data_AF-A0A0A9HVY4-F1
#
_entry.id   AF-A0A0A9HVY4-F1
#
_cell.length_a   1.000
_cell.length_b   1.000
_cell.length_c   1.000
_cell.angle_alpha   90.00
_cell.angle_beta   90.00
_cell.angle_gamma   90.00
#
_symmetry.space_group_name_H-M   'P 1'
#
loop_
_entity.id
_entity.type
_entity.pdbx_description
1 polymer ?
#
loop_
_entity_poly.entity_id
_entity_poly.type
_entity_poly.pdbx_seq_one_letter_code
_entity_poly.pdbx_strand_id
1 'polypeptide(L)'
;MALAFGFSRSRLLNRRISHPADPVLRLWLAFSSTSASPSASEPSSAATGGRAATIREGRAEILADDSNSVFYNKAQVNNRDISIAVLRSFILRRHEEHAIRLRKGGPKDAALSEQAKAPKVLEALAASGLRAIRYALEVEGIGDVIAIDNNEVAIEACKKNIHLNSSLESSKVVPHLGDARVYMLTHPKEFDVVDLDPYGSPASFLDSAVQCVADGGILMCSATDMAVLAGGNAEVCFSKYGSYPLRGKYCHEMALRILLACIESHAVRHKRYIVPIISVHMDFYIRVFVRIFTLSPVLLSFPDTLFP
;
A
#
# COMPACT_ATOMS: atom_id res chain seq x y z
N MET A 1 -30.34 -50.30 -16.41
CA MET A 1 -31.13 -49.82 -15.26
C MET A 1 -31.11 -48.30 -15.31
N ALA A 2 -32.12 -47.71 -15.96
CA ALA A 2 -32.30 -46.27 -16.12
C ALA A 2 -33.49 -45.86 -15.25
N LEU A 3 -33.31 -44.85 -14.40
CA LEU A 3 -34.37 -44.27 -13.58
C LEU A 3 -34.54 -42.81 -13.99
N ALA A 4 -35.66 -42.56 -14.67
CA ALA A 4 -36.19 -41.22 -14.89
C ALA A 4 -37.20 -40.92 -13.79
N PHE A 5 -37.11 -39.73 -13.19
CA PHE A 5 -38.24 -39.08 -12.53
C PHE A 5 -38.14 -37.57 -12.77
N GLY A 6 -39.12 -37.02 -13.47
CA GLY A 6 -39.30 -35.59 -13.67
C GLY A 6 -40.06 -34.94 -12.51
N PHE A 7 -39.89 -33.63 -12.32
CA PHE A 7 -40.83 -32.80 -11.57
C PHE A 7 -40.92 -31.38 -12.15
N SER A 8 -42.12 -31.11 -12.67
CA SER A 8 -42.96 -29.91 -12.59
C SER A 8 -42.37 -28.49 -12.77
N ARG A 9 -42.90 -27.80 -13.80
CA ARG A 9 -42.93 -26.32 -13.92
C ARG A 9 -44.00 -25.76 -12.98
N SER A 10 -43.64 -24.79 -12.14
CA SER A 10 -44.64 -23.88 -11.53
C SER A 10 -44.25 -22.42 -11.76
N ARG A 11 -45.25 -21.64 -12.17
CA ARG A 11 -45.25 -20.19 -12.31
C ARG A 11 -45.69 -19.58 -10.97
N LEU A 12 -44.89 -18.70 -10.38
CA LEU A 12 -45.34 -17.66 -9.44
C LEU A 12 -44.38 -16.46 -9.61
N LEU A 13 -44.74 -15.49 -10.46
CA LEU A 13 -45.39 -14.22 -10.10
C LEU A 13 -44.55 -13.27 -9.23
N ASN A 14 -44.04 -12.24 -9.91
CA ASN A 14 -43.94 -10.84 -9.48
C ASN A 14 -44.14 -10.57 -7.98
N ARG A 15 -43.05 -10.25 -7.30
CA ARG A 15 -43.06 -9.31 -6.18
C ARG A 15 -42.04 -8.20 -6.42
N ARG A 16 -42.56 -7.05 -6.87
CA ARG A 16 -41.88 -5.76 -6.74
C ARG A 16 -41.77 -5.47 -5.24
N ILE A 17 -40.54 -5.28 -4.76
CA ILE A 17 -40.28 -4.64 -3.47
C ILE A 17 -39.71 -3.27 -3.80
N SER A 18 -40.51 -2.25 -3.56
CA SER A 18 -40.14 -0.84 -3.53
C SER A 18 -39.46 -0.54 -2.19
N HIS A 19 -38.22 -0.05 -2.21
CA HIS A 19 -37.62 0.66 -1.09
C HIS A 19 -36.84 1.90 -1.58
N PRO A 20 -36.71 2.93 -0.73
CA PRO A 20 -36.47 4.31 -1.14
C PRO A 20 -34.99 4.69 -1.28
N ALA A 21 -34.79 5.76 -2.06
CA ALA A 21 -33.62 6.61 -2.26
C ALA A 21 -32.38 6.34 -1.37
N ASP A 22 -31.32 5.85 -2.00
CA ASP A 22 -29.97 5.66 -1.42
C ASP A 22 -29.06 6.85 -1.82
N PRO A 23 -28.30 7.49 -0.91
CA PRO A 23 -27.54 8.74 -1.15
C PRO A 23 -26.37 8.64 -2.13
N VAL A 24 -26.14 7.48 -2.76
CA VAL A 24 -25.00 7.20 -3.64
C VAL A 24 -25.13 7.87 -5.02
N LEU A 25 -26.33 8.27 -5.43
CA LEU A 25 -26.57 8.90 -6.74
C LEU A 25 -26.18 10.39 -6.85
N ARG A 26 -25.87 11.07 -5.74
CA ARG A 26 -25.44 12.49 -5.78
C ARG A 26 -23.96 12.69 -6.10
N LEU A 27 -23.13 11.65 -6.02
CA LEU A 27 -21.69 11.79 -6.25
C LEU A 27 -21.31 11.65 -7.73
N TRP A 28 -22.16 11.01 -8.55
CA TRP A 28 -21.87 10.76 -9.97
C TRP A 28 -22.18 11.97 -10.88
N LEU A 29 -23.15 12.81 -10.50
CA LEU A 29 -23.53 14.01 -11.28
C LEU A 29 -22.64 15.24 -11.02
N ALA A 30 -21.72 15.18 -10.05
CA ALA A 30 -20.80 16.29 -9.74
C ALA A 30 -19.50 16.28 -10.59
N PHE A 31 -19.26 15.21 -11.38
CA PHE A 31 -18.00 15.01 -12.10
C PHE A 31 -18.12 15.07 -13.63
N SER A 32 -19.25 15.51 -14.20
CA SER A 32 -19.46 15.46 -15.66
C SER A 32 -19.84 16.78 -16.33
N SER A 33 -19.49 17.93 -15.75
CA SER A 33 -19.65 19.20 -16.47
C SER A 33 -18.55 20.19 -16.12
N THR A 34 -17.50 20.23 -16.96
CA THR A 34 -16.96 21.46 -17.57
C THR A 34 -15.79 21.09 -18.48
N SER A 35 -16.05 21.04 -19.77
CA SER A 35 -15.05 21.13 -20.83
C SER A 35 -14.81 22.61 -21.14
N ALA A 36 -13.60 23.11 -20.89
CA ALA A 36 -13.14 24.38 -21.45
C ALA A 36 -11.62 24.29 -21.72
N SER A 37 -11.26 24.43 -22.98
CA SER A 37 -9.89 24.47 -23.49
C SER A 37 -9.21 25.79 -23.11
N PRO A 38 -7.91 25.84 -22.78
CA PRO A 38 -7.18 27.11 -22.73
C PRO A 38 -6.35 27.32 -24.00
N SER A 39 -6.57 28.46 -24.63
CA SER A 39 -5.65 29.08 -25.61
C SER A 39 -4.40 29.58 -24.89
N ALA A 40 -3.21 29.29 -25.45
CA ALA A 40 -1.94 29.77 -24.95
C ALA A 40 -1.76 31.28 -25.24
N SER A 41 -1.44 32.05 -24.22
CA SER A 41 -0.84 33.37 -24.34
C SER A 41 0.42 33.42 -23.47
N GLU A 42 1.55 33.74 -24.08
CA GLU A 42 2.88 33.81 -23.45
C GLU A 42 2.94 34.88 -22.33
N PRO A 43 3.68 34.65 -21.23
CA PRO A 43 3.98 35.71 -20.28
C PRO A 43 5.26 36.46 -20.65
N SER A 44 5.11 37.78 -20.70
CA SER A 44 6.15 38.80 -20.71
C SER A 44 7.08 38.69 -19.50
N SER A 45 8.38 38.85 -19.75
CA SER A 45 9.47 38.78 -18.79
C SER A 45 9.49 39.97 -17.81
N ALA A 46 9.42 39.69 -16.51
CA ALA A 46 9.90 40.60 -15.48
C ALA A 46 10.62 39.81 -14.37
N ALA A 47 11.92 40.08 -14.20
CA ALA A 47 12.79 39.44 -13.24
C ALA A 47 12.40 39.80 -11.79
N THR A 48 12.07 38.78 -11.00
CA THR A 48 12.05 38.83 -9.53
C THR A 48 12.63 37.49 -9.02
N GLY A 49 13.47 37.54 -7.98
CA GLY A 49 14.24 36.39 -7.48
C GLY A 49 13.39 35.13 -7.31
N GLY A 50 13.69 34.10 -8.11
CA GLY A 50 12.84 32.95 -8.33
C GLY A 50 12.68 32.10 -7.07
N ARG A 51 11.49 32.17 -6.46
CA ARG A 51 11.03 31.14 -5.52
C ARG A 51 10.82 29.87 -6.35
N ALA A 52 11.54 28.79 -6.04
CA ALA A 52 11.36 27.51 -6.73
C ALA A 52 9.87 27.14 -6.72
N ALA A 53 9.34 26.71 -7.87
CA ALA A 53 7.96 26.28 -7.95
C ALA A 53 7.73 25.11 -6.97
N THR A 54 6.56 25.06 -6.33
CA THR A 54 6.22 24.00 -5.38
C THR A 54 4.99 23.23 -5.81
N ILE A 55 4.94 21.95 -5.45
CA ILE A 55 3.82 21.06 -5.67
C ILE A 55 3.24 20.71 -4.31
N ARG A 56 1.95 20.96 -4.12
CA ARG A 56 1.23 20.60 -2.89
C ARG A 56 0.35 19.39 -3.11
N GLU A 57 0.47 18.39 -2.25
CA GLU A 57 -0.39 17.22 -2.23
C GLU A 57 -0.78 16.87 -0.79
N GLY A 58 -2.10 16.89 -0.52
CA GLY A 58 -2.59 16.74 0.84
C GLY A 58 -2.06 17.85 1.75
N ARG A 59 -1.41 17.47 2.84
CA ARG A 59 -0.75 18.41 3.76
C ARG A 59 0.72 18.66 3.43
N ALA A 60 1.32 17.90 2.51
CA ALA A 60 2.72 18.03 2.15
C ALA A 60 2.93 19.00 0.97
N GLU A 61 4.06 19.68 0.99
CA GLU A 61 4.56 20.53 -0.09
C GLU A 61 5.96 20.08 -0.49
N ILE A 62 6.24 19.90 -1.78
CA ILE A 62 7.57 19.52 -2.28
C ILE A 62 8.03 20.53 -3.32
N LEU A 63 9.35 20.64 -3.48
CA LEU A 63 9.93 21.43 -4.56
C LEU A 63 9.62 20.78 -5.90
N ALA A 64 9.08 21.57 -6.84
CA ALA A 64 8.98 21.19 -8.23
C ALA A 64 10.39 21.22 -8.83
N ASP A 65 10.73 20.19 -9.57
CA ASP A 65 12.01 20.12 -10.26
C ASP A 65 11.78 20.24 -11.77
N ASP A 66 12.11 21.40 -12.33
CA ASP A 66 12.01 21.68 -13.76
C ASP A 66 12.90 20.74 -14.59
N SER A 67 13.93 20.15 -13.99
CA SER A 67 14.81 19.16 -14.63
C SER A 67 14.31 17.72 -14.54
N ASN A 68 13.20 17.48 -13.83
CA ASN A 68 12.60 16.17 -13.61
C ASN A 68 13.59 15.14 -13.01
N SER A 69 14.62 15.60 -12.30
CA SER A 69 15.65 14.76 -11.67
C SER A 69 15.12 13.98 -10.46
N VAL A 70 13.99 14.43 -9.91
CA VAL A 70 13.29 13.77 -8.80
C VAL A 70 11.86 13.45 -9.21
N PHE A 71 11.49 12.18 -9.11
CA PHE A 71 10.20 11.72 -9.63
C PHE A 71 9.00 12.23 -8.82
N TYR A 72 8.03 12.76 -9.55
CA TYR A 72 6.67 12.99 -9.09
C TYR A 72 5.66 12.54 -10.15
N ASN A 73 4.63 11.80 -9.74
CA ASN A 73 3.53 11.42 -10.61
C ASN A 73 2.18 11.75 -9.96
N LYS A 74 1.43 12.63 -10.62
CA LYS A 74 0.08 13.07 -10.21
C LYS A 74 -0.93 11.93 -10.24
N ALA A 75 -0.75 10.92 -11.08
CA ALA A 75 -1.65 9.77 -11.14
C ALA A 75 -1.53 8.84 -9.92
N GLN A 76 -0.50 9.03 -9.09
CA GLN A 76 -0.27 8.27 -7.84
C GLN A 76 -0.85 8.96 -6.59
N VAL A 77 -1.59 10.08 -6.73
CA VAL A 77 -2.25 10.76 -5.59
C VAL A 77 -3.19 9.81 -4.86
N ASN A 78 -4.07 9.12 -5.61
CA ASN A 78 -5.02 8.16 -5.04
C ASN A 78 -4.31 6.99 -4.32
N ASN A 79 -3.16 6.54 -4.84
CA ASN A 79 -2.35 5.50 -4.20
C ASN A 79 -1.89 5.94 -2.81
N ARG A 80 -1.35 7.17 -2.71
CA ARG A 80 -0.86 7.76 -1.45
C ARG A 80 -2.02 8.01 -0.48
N ASP A 81 -3.16 8.50 -0.96
CA ASP A 81 -4.36 8.72 -0.15
C ASP A 81 -4.91 7.43 0.46
N ILE A 82 -5.02 6.36 -0.33
CA ILE A 82 -5.46 5.04 0.18
C ILE A 82 -4.48 4.53 1.24
N SER A 83 -3.18 4.76 1.05
CA SER A 83 -2.17 4.32 2.01
C SER A 83 -2.32 5.03 3.36
N ILE A 84 -2.61 6.33 3.36
CA ILE A 84 -2.90 7.10 4.58
C ILE A 84 -4.17 6.59 5.27
N ALA A 85 -5.23 6.31 4.51
CA ALA A 85 -6.47 5.77 5.06
C ALA A 85 -6.28 4.39 5.70
N VAL A 86 -5.50 3.51 5.04
CA VAL A 86 -5.14 2.19 5.59
C VAL A 86 -4.26 2.32 6.82
N LEU A 87 -3.27 3.21 6.82
CA LEU A 87 -2.39 3.44 7.97
C LEU A 87 -3.15 3.92 9.21
N ARG A 88 -4.05 4.90 9.06
CA ARG A 88 -4.92 5.35 10.16
C ARG A 88 -5.73 4.20 10.75
N SER A 89 -6.32 3.36 9.89
CA SER A 89 -7.10 2.20 10.32
C SER A 89 -6.22 1.12 10.99
N PHE A 90 -5.01 0.91 10.47
CA PHE A 90 -4.04 -0.04 11.01
C PHE A 90 -3.58 0.36 12.41
N ILE A 91 -3.27 1.64 12.65
CA ILE A 91 -2.84 2.13 13.97
C ILE A 91 -3.92 1.89 15.02
N LEU A 92 -5.18 2.24 14.72
CA LEU A 92 -6.31 2.00 15.61
C LEU A 92 -6.42 0.50 15.96
N ARG A 93 -6.37 -0.37 14.94
CA ARG A 93 -6.44 -1.81 15.15
C ARG A 93 -5.24 -2.38 15.90
N ARG A 94 -4.05 -1.81 15.70
CA ARG A 94 -2.82 -2.22 16.40
C ARG A 94 -2.90 -1.88 17.89
N HIS A 95 -3.46 -0.73 18.25
CA HIS A 95 -3.74 -0.38 19.64
C HIS A 95 -4.75 -1.33 20.29
N GLU A 96 -5.82 -1.70 19.58
CA GLU A 96 -6.80 -2.68 20.07
C GLU A 96 -6.16 -4.06 20.31
N GLU A 97 -5.36 -4.54 19.37
CA GLU A 97 -4.60 -5.80 19.50
C GLU A 97 -3.68 -5.78 20.73
N HIS A 98 -2.97 -4.67 20.94
CA HIS A 98 -2.10 -4.49 22.11
C HIS A 98 -2.90 -4.48 23.42
N ALA A 99 -4.01 -3.74 23.46
CA ALA A 99 -4.88 -3.70 24.64
C ALA A 99 -5.47 -5.09 24.98
N ILE A 100 -5.84 -5.88 23.98
CA ILE A 100 -6.31 -7.26 24.18
C ILE A 100 -5.20 -8.16 24.71
N ARG A 101 -3.97 -8.04 24.18
CA ARG A 101 -2.80 -8.80 24.67
C ARG A 101 -2.50 -8.47 26.13
N LEU A 102 -2.53 -7.20 26.51
CA LEU A 102 -2.35 -6.77 27.91
C LEU A 102 -3.40 -7.35 28.85
N ARG A 103 -4.66 -7.45 28.41
CA ARG A 103 -5.75 -8.04 29.21
C ARG A 103 -5.62 -9.56 29.37
N LYS A 104 -4.99 -10.24 28.39
CA LYS A 104 -4.82 -11.70 28.39
C LYS A 104 -3.48 -12.16 28.97
N GLY A 105 -2.48 -11.29 29.06
CA GLY A 105 -1.15 -11.58 29.59
C GLY A 105 -1.11 -11.67 31.11
N GLY A 106 -0.21 -12.51 31.64
CA GLY A 106 0.03 -12.63 33.08
C GLY A 106 0.92 -11.51 33.63
N PRO A 107 1.20 -11.46 34.96
CA PRO A 107 2.02 -10.41 35.59
C PRO A 107 3.43 -10.25 35.01
N LYS A 108 3.96 -11.28 34.35
CA LYS A 108 5.27 -11.26 33.66
C LYS A 108 5.26 -10.50 32.33
N ASP A 109 4.12 -10.43 31.64
CA ASP A 109 3.98 -9.69 30.37
C ASP A 109 3.72 -8.19 30.62
N ALA A 110 3.18 -7.84 31.79
CA ALA A 110 2.93 -6.46 32.20
C ALA A 110 4.22 -5.67 32.51
N ALA A 111 5.30 -6.35 32.92
CA ALA A 111 6.60 -5.72 33.20
C ALA A 111 7.43 -5.43 31.92
N LEU A 112 7.11 -6.10 30.80
CA LEU A 112 7.67 -5.85 29.47
C LEU A 112 6.76 -4.97 28.59
N SER A 113 5.64 -4.50 29.13
CA SER A 113 4.72 -3.62 28.44
C SER A 113 5.35 -2.23 28.31
N GLU A 114 6.26 -2.07 27.33
CA GLU A 114 6.44 -0.76 26.70
C GLU A 114 5.03 -0.23 26.37
N GLN A 115 4.75 1.02 26.72
CA GLN A 115 3.62 1.72 26.15
C GLN A 115 3.58 1.43 24.66
N ALA A 116 2.41 1.06 24.12
CA ALA A 116 2.26 0.63 22.74
C ALA A 116 3.06 1.55 21.81
N LYS A 117 4.24 1.08 21.39
CA LYS A 117 5.20 1.91 20.69
C LYS A 117 4.54 2.40 19.41
N ALA A 118 4.71 3.68 19.11
CA ALA A 118 4.18 4.27 17.89
C ALA A 118 4.72 3.48 16.68
N PRO A 119 3.85 3.02 15.75
CA PRO A 119 4.28 2.13 14.68
C PRO A 119 5.39 2.74 13.82
N LYS A 120 6.47 1.97 13.64
CA LYS A 120 7.60 2.38 12.80
C LYS A 120 7.32 2.04 11.34
N VAL A 121 7.54 3.00 10.44
CA VAL A 121 7.20 2.89 9.03
C VAL A 121 8.44 2.99 8.14
N LEU A 122 8.48 2.16 7.11
CA LEU A 122 9.49 2.20 6.06
C LEU A 122 8.83 2.51 4.72
N GLU A 123 9.25 3.60 4.09
CA GLU A 123 9.09 3.83 2.66
C GLU A 123 10.38 3.39 1.96
N ALA A 124 10.32 2.27 1.23
CA ALA A 124 11.52 1.63 0.70
C ALA A 124 12.07 2.29 -0.58
N LEU A 125 11.25 3.05 -1.31
CA LEU A 125 11.62 3.73 -2.57
C LEU A 125 11.07 5.15 -2.56
N ALA A 126 11.76 6.06 -1.86
CA ALA A 126 11.21 7.33 -1.43
C ALA A 126 11.20 8.43 -2.51
N ALA A 127 12.12 8.41 -3.48
CA ALA A 127 12.30 9.48 -4.45
C ALA A 127 12.33 10.87 -3.77
N SER A 128 11.30 11.70 -3.98
CA SER A 128 11.15 13.02 -3.36
C SER A 128 10.87 13.01 -1.86
N GLY A 129 10.56 11.85 -1.27
CA GLY A 129 10.09 11.71 0.12
C GLY A 129 8.64 12.11 0.34
N LEU A 130 7.89 12.45 -0.72
CA LEU A 130 6.52 12.97 -0.60
C LEU A 130 5.61 12.06 0.23
N ARG A 131 5.66 10.75 -0.02
CA ARG A 131 4.79 9.78 0.67
C ARG A 131 5.18 9.66 2.15
N ALA A 132 6.46 9.58 2.50
CA ALA A 132 6.91 9.60 3.89
C ALA A 132 6.53 10.88 4.63
N ILE A 133 6.70 12.05 3.99
CA ILE A 133 6.28 13.34 4.56
C ILE A 133 4.77 13.34 4.79
N ARG A 134 3.98 12.89 3.82
CA ARG A 134 2.53 12.77 3.99
C ARG A 134 2.16 11.80 5.11
N TYR A 135 2.86 10.68 5.29
CA TYR A 135 2.63 9.78 6.42
C TYR A 135 2.87 10.47 7.75
N ALA A 136 4.00 11.16 7.89
CA ALA A 136 4.36 11.87 9.11
C ALA A 136 3.38 13.00 9.45
N LEU A 137 2.97 13.78 8.43
CA LEU A 137 2.02 14.89 8.58
C LEU A 137 0.59 14.41 8.80
N GLU A 138 0.14 13.39 8.06
CA GLU A 138 -1.27 13.05 7.90
C GLU A 138 -1.75 11.90 8.79
N VAL A 139 -0.84 11.11 9.37
CA VAL A 139 -1.18 9.95 10.20
C VAL A 139 -0.79 10.19 11.66
N GLU A 140 -1.80 10.43 12.50
CA GLU A 140 -1.59 10.59 13.94
C GLU A 140 -1.18 9.27 14.60
N GLY A 141 -0.34 9.33 15.63
CA GLY A 141 0.15 8.15 16.35
C GLY A 141 1.23 7.34 15.63
N ILE A 142 1.68 7.76 14.44
CA ILE A 142 2.81 7.14 13.75
C ILE A 142 4.14 7.49 14.44
N GLY A 143 5.06 6.52 14.48
CA GLY A 143 6.43 6.69 14.95
C GLY A 143 7.34 7.25 13.85
N ASP A 144 8.60 6.80 13.84
CA ASP A 144 9.56 7.20 12.81
C ASP A 144 9.14 6.67 11.42
N VAL A 145 9.34 7.50 10.41
CA VAL A 145 9.12 7.16 9.00
C VAL A 145 10.48 7.18 8.29
N ILE A 146 11.03 6.00 8.04
CA ILE A 146 12.31 5.87 7.34
C ILE A 146 12.04 5.93 5.84
N ALA A 147 12.69 6.87 5.14
CA ALA A 147 12.54 7.10 3.71
C ALA A 147 13.84 6.73 2.99
N ILE A 148 13.82 5.66 2.19
CA ILE A 148 15.03 5.09 1.57
C ILE A 148 15.02 5.33 0.07
N ASP A 149 16.16 5.74 -0.47
CA ASP A 149 16.43 5.76 -1.90
C ASP A 149 17.91 5.44 -2.15
N ASN A 150 18.23 4.86 -3.30
CA ASN A 150 19.61 4.54 -3.67
C ASN A 150 20.27 5.65 -4.51
N ASN A 151 19.53 6.68 -4.87
CA ASN A 151 20.02 7.85 -5.57
C ASN A 151 20.28 9.01 -4.59
N GLU A 152 21.52 9.48 -4.57
CA GLU A 152 21.94 10.61 -3.74
C GLU A 152 21.14 11.89 -4.06
N VAL A 153 20.83 12.14 -5.34
CA VAL A 153 20.02 13.31 -5.76
C VAL A 153 18.61 13.24 -5.17
N ALA A 154 18.01 12.04 -5.15
CA ALA A 154 16.69 11.83 -4.57
C ALA A 154 16.71 12.05 -3.04
N ILE A 155 17.73 11.56 -2.34
CA ILE A 155 17.88 11.77 -0.90
C ILE A 155 18.11 13.24 -0.56
N GLU A 156 18.91 13.97 -1.33
CA GLU A 156 19.09 15.40 -1.13
C GLU A 156 17.80 16.18 -1.37
N ALA A 157 16.99 15.79 -2.36
CA ALA A 157 15.66 16.35 -2.57
C ALA A 157 14.70 16.02 -1.43
N CYS A 158 14.71 14.77 -0.94
CA CYS A 158 13.94 14.32 0.21
C CYS A 158 14.25 15.16 1.45
N LYS A 159 15.55 15.38 1.77
CA LYS A 159 15.98 16.26 2.86
C LYS A 159 15.45 17.68 2.71
N LYS A 160 15.58 18.28 1.52
CA LYS A 160 15.06 19.64 1.24
C LYS A 160 13.55 19.71 1.42
N ASN A 161 12.81 18.69 0.97
CA ASN A 161 11.36 18.62 1.13
C ASN A 161 10.95 18.43 2.59
N ILE A 162 11.66 17.61 3.37
CA ILE A 162 11.43 17.48 4.82
C ILE A 162 11.60 18.85 5.49
N HIS A 163 12.67 19.59 5.15
CA HIS A 163 12.89 20.95 5.64
C HIS A 163 11.84 21.95 5.15
N LEU A 164 11.29 21.80 3.96
CA LEU A 164 10.21 22.68 3.47
C LEU A 164 8.94 22.54 4.31
N ASN A 165 8.65 21.33 4.80
CA ASN A 165 7.47 21.05 5.61
C ASN A 165 7.71 21.20 7.12
N SER A 166 8.75 21.95 7.54
CA SER A 166 9.30 22.07 8.92
C SER A 166 8.28 22.31 10.04
N SER A 167 7.54 21.26 10.38
CA SER A 167 6.64 21.10 11.51
C SER A 167 7.22 20.02 12.42
N LEU A 168 6.75 19.94 13.67
CA LEU A 168 7.22 18.91 14.62
C LEU A 168 7.00 17.50 14.06
N GLU A 169 5.97 17.32 13.25
CA GLU A 169 5.56 16.09 12.61
C GLU A 169 6.54 15.67 11.51
N SER A 170 7.02 16.60 10.68
CA SER A 170 8.02 16.31 9.64
C SER A 170 9.36 15.83 10.20
N SER A 171 9.68 16.14 11.46
CA SER A 171 10.90 15.65 12.13
C SER A 171 10.94 14.13 12.33
N LYS A 172 9.80 13.44 12.19
CA LYS A 172 9.71 11.97 12.24
C LYS A 172 10.26 11.30 10.98
N VAL A 173 10.43 12.04 9.88
CA VAL A 173 10.92 11.47 8.62
C VAL A 173 12.45 11.44 8.66
N VAL A 174 13.02 10.25 8.49
CA VAL A 174 14.48 10.05 8.47
C VAL A 174 14.89 9.56 7.08
N PRO A 175 15.55 10.41 6.26
CA PRO A 175 16.02 10.00 4.94
C PRO A 175 17.29 9.15 5.06
N HIS A 176 17.39 8.10 4.24
CA HIS A 176 18.54 7.19 4.26
C HIS A 176 18.97 6.80 2.84
N LEU A 177 20.24 7.02 2.51
CA LEU A 177 20.84 6.60 1.23
C LEU A 177 21.22 5.12 1.30
N GLY A 178 20.62 4.27 0.48
CA GLY A 178 21.00 2.87 0.40
C GLY A 178 20.10 2.00 -0.49
N ASP A 179 20.52 0.77 -0.75
CA ASP A 179 19.68 -0.22 -1.42
C ASP A 179 18.62 -0.74 -0.45
N ALA A 180 17.35 -0.55 -0.83
CA ALA A 180 16.20 -0.95 -0.03
C ALA A 180 16.19 -2.43 0.35
N ARG A 181 16.67 -3.33 -0.52
CA ARG A 181 16.71 -4.78 -0.26
C ARG A 181 17.70 -5.09 0.85
N VAL A 182 18.88 -4.48 0.79
CA VAL A 182 19.92 -4.66 1.81
C VAL A 182 19.45 -4.08 3.13
N TYR A 183 18.89 -2.87 3.11
CA TYR A 183 18.37 -2.24 4.32
C TYR A 183 17.29 -3.08 4.98
N MET A 184 16.30 -3.55 4.22
CA MET A 184 15.26 -4.42 4.77
C MET A 184 15.80 -5.74 5.33
N LEU A 185 16.83 -6.34 4.71
CA LEU A 185 17.47 -7.57 5.21
C LEU A 185 18.22 -7.36 6.53
N THR A 186 18.83 -6.19 6.73
CA THR A 186 19.58 -5.90 7.96
C THR A 186 18.70 -5.42 9.12
N HIS A 187 17.41 -5.16 8.87
CA HIS A 187 16.43 -4.72 9.88
C HIS A 187 15.24 -5.72 9.95
N PRO A 188 15.48 -7.01 10.28
CA PRO A 188 14.43 -8.01 10.31
C PRO A 188 13.42 -7.74 11.44
N LYS A 189 12.13 -7.84 11.14
CA LYS A 189 11.00 -7.64 12.06
C LYS A 189 11.00 -6.29 12.79
N GLU A 190 11.63 -5.27 12.22
CA GLU A 190 11.79 -3.96 12.86
C GLU A 190 10.62 -3.01 12.56
N PHE A 191 9.99 -3.14 11.40
CA PHE A 191 9.01 -2.18 10.90
C PHE A 191 7.59 -2.71 11.00
N ASP A 192 6.70 -1.99 11.70
CA ASP A 192 5.28 -2.32 11.73
C ASP A 192 4.61 -2.13 10.37
N VAL A 193 5.16 -1.23 9.54
CA VAL A 193 4.66 -0.94 8.20
C VAL A 193 5.83 -0.88 7.22
N VAL A 194 5.75 -1.62 6.12
CA VAL A 194 6.65 -1.46 4.96
C VAL A 194 5.82 -1.10 3.73
N ASP A 195 6.18 -0.03 3.04
CA ASP A 195 5.60 0.39 1.76
C ASP A 195 6.59 0.18 0.61
N LEU A 196 6.22 -0.70 -0.31
CA LEU A 196 6.92 -0.96 -1.56
C LEU A 196 6.13 -0.35 -2.72
N ASP A 197 6.62 0.74 -3.29
CA ASP A 197 6.03 1.40 -4.46
C ASP A 197 7.04 1.56 -5.61
N PRO A 198 7.61 0.46 -6.14
CA PRO A 198 8.59 0.53 -7.19
C PRO A 198 7.96 0.80 -8.55
N TYR A 199 8.78 1.27 -9.49
CA TYR A 199 8.43 1.21 -10.89
C TYR A 199 8.53 -0.20 -11.43
N GLY A 200 7.44 -0.66 -12.01
CA GLY A 200 7.33 -1.99 -12.57
C GLY A 200 7.02 -3.01 -11.49
N SER A 201 7.94 -3.95 -11.27
CA SER A 201 7.70 -5.11 -10.43
C SER A 201 8.27 -4.95 -9.02
N PRO A 202 7.51 -5.30 -7.96
CA PRO A 202 8.04 -5.37 -6.61
C PRO A 202 8.78 -6.68 -6.31
N ALA A 203 8.78 -7.66 -7.21
CA ALA A 203 9.26 -9.02 -6.95
C ALA A 203 10.67 -9.09 -6.34
N SER A 204 11.60 -8.25 -6.80
CA SER A 204 12.99 -8.21 -6.31
C SER A 204 13.15 -7.71 -4.86
N PHE A 205 12.10 -7.11 -4.30
CA PHE A 205 12.09 -6.55 -2.94
C PHE A 205 11.32 -7.43 -1.95
N LEU A 206 10.50 -8.36 -2.43
CA LEU A 206 9.55 -9.10 -1.60
C LEU A 206 10.23 -9.98 -0.55
N ASP A 207 11.32 -10.66 -0.88
CA ASP A 207 12.03 -11.53 0.07
C ASP A 207 12.56 -10.75 1.29
N SER A 208 13.15 -9.58 1.05
CA SER A 208 13.62 -8.69 2.11
C SER A 208 12.45 -8.09 2.89
N ALA A 209 11.40 -7.65 2.20
CA ALA A 209 10.25 -6.99 2.82
C ALA A 209 9.48 -7.91 3.78
N VAL A 210 9.22 -9.17 3.38
CA VAL A 210 8.50 -10.12 4.26
C VAL A 210 9.31 -10.48 5.50
N GLN A 211 10.64 -10.33 5.50
CA GLN A 211 11.49 -10.51 6.67
C GLN A 211 11.52 -9.25 7.56
N CYS A 212 11.55 -8.07 6.93
CA CYS A 212 11.64 -6.77 7.57
C CYS A 212 10.37 -6.39 8.36
N VAL A 213 9.19 -6.76 7.86
CA VAL A 213 7.90 -6.47 8.53
C VAL A 213 7.82 -7.17 9.89
N ALA A 214 7.45 -6.46 10.94
CA ALA A 214 7.24 -6.98 12.29
C ALA A 214 6.08 -8.00 12.35
N ASP A 215 5.98 -8.76 13.44
CA ASP A 215 4.89 -9.74 13.59
C ASP A 215 3.53 -9.05 13.78
N GLY A 216 2.60 -9.37 12.89
CA GLY A 216 1.34 -8.64 12.77
C GLY A 216 1.52 -7.24 12.18
N GLY A 217 2.66 -6.94 11.55
CA GLY A 217 2.83 -5.72 10.75
C GLY A 217 2.07 -5.81 9.43
N ILE A 218 2.13 -4.73 8.65
CA ILE A 218 1.49 -4.60 7.34
C ILE A 218 2.54 -4.34 6.24
N LEU A 219 2.41 -5.05 5.13
CA LEU A 219 3.10 -4.78 3.89
C LEU A 219 2.12 -4.15 2.91
N MET A 220 2.45 -2.95 2.42
CA MET A 220 1.72 -2.25 1.37
C MET A 220 2.57 -2.32 0.11
N CYS A 221 2.02 -2.87 -0.98
CA CYS A 221 2.82 -3.20 -2.15
C CYS A 221 2.09 -2.81 -3.43
N SER A 222 2.74 -2.01 -4.26
CA SER A 222 2.30 -1.67 -5.62
C SER A 222 3.04 -2.50 -6.67
N ALA A 223 2.37 -2.76 -7.78
CA ALA A 223 3.00 -3.18 -9.02
C ALA A 223 2.44 -2.36 -10.19
N THR A 224 3.32 -1.78 -11.01
CA THR A 224 2.94 -0.96 -12.17
C THR A 224 3.25 -1.66 -13.50
N ASP A 225 3.83 -2.86 -13.51
CA ASP A 225 4.06 -3.65 -14.73
C ASP A 225 2.83 -4.45 -15.16
N MET A 226 1.67 -3.78 -15.21
CA MET A 226 0.39 -4.38 -15.61
C MET A 226 0.41 -5.01 -16.99
N ALA A 227 1.25 -4.53 -17.91
CA ALA A 227 1.44 -5.20 -19.22
C ALA A 227 1.92 -6.65 -19.07
N VAL A 228 2.74 -6.95 -18.06
CA VAL A 228 3.19 -8.31 -17.74
C VAL A 228 2.08 -9.07 -17.03
N LEU A 229 1.55 -8.50 -15.95
CA LEU A 229 0.56 -9.16 -15.09
C LEU A 229 -0.80 -9.41 -15.77
N ALA A 230 -1.18 -8.58 -16.74
CA ALA A 230 -2.42 -8.73 -17.52
C ALA A 230 -2.28 -9.64 -18.74
N GLY A 231 -1.16 -10.35 -18.89
CA GLY A 231 -0.98 -11.38 -19.92
C GLY A 231 -0.32 -10.91 -21.21
N GLY A 232 0.39 -9.78 -21.20
CA GLY A 232 1.16 -9.33 -22.37
C GLY A 232 2.44 -10.15 -22.60
N ASN A 233 3.11 -10.60 -21.53
CA ASN A 233 4.25 -11.51 -21.63
C ASN A 233 4.23 -12.52 -20.48
N ALA A 234 3.86 -13.76 -20.81
CA ALA A 234 3.68 -14.84 -19.83
C ALA A 234 5.01 -15.32 -19.22
N GLU A 235 6.08 -15.39 -20.02
CA GLU A 235 7.41 -15.84 -19.56
C GLU A 235 8.02 -14.83 -18.58
N VAL A 236 7.89 -13.53 -18.87
CA VAL A 236 8.34 -12.47 -17.95
C VAL A 236 7.54 -12.49 -16.66
N CYS A 237 6.23 -12.73 -16.73
CA CYS A 237 5.40 -12.87 -15.54
C CYS A 237 5.81 -14.08 -14.71
N PHE A 238 6.07 -15.22 -15.34
CA PHE A 238 6.56 -16.42 -14.66
C PHE A 238 7.92 -16.17 -14.00
N SER A 239 8.86 -15.53 -14.71
CA SER A 239 10.19 -15.21 -14.17
C SER A 239 10.15 -14.28 -12.96
N LYS A 240 9.28 -13.26 -12.97
CA LYS A 240 9.16 -12.29 -11.86
C LYS A 240 8.31 -12.80 -10.71
N TYR A 241 7.15 -13.38 -11.01
CA TYR A 241 6.10 -13.66 -10.03
C TYR A 241 5.88 -15.15 -9.74
N GLY A 242 6.57 -16.04 -10.46
CA GLY A 242 6.39 -17.49 -10.34
C GLY A 242 5.00 -17.99 -10.79
N SER A 243 4.29 -17.18 -11.60
CA SER A 243 2.91 -17.46 -12.02
C SER A 243 2.68 -17.12 -13.48
N TYR A 244 1.81 -17.88 -14.14
CA TYR A 244 1.36 -17.59 -15.50
C TYR A 244 0.16 -16.64 -15.47
N PRO A 245 0.22 -15.51 -16.20
CA PRO A 245 -0.87 -14.55 -16.24
C PRO A 245 -1.98 -15.03 -17.16
N LEU A 246 -3.18 -14.56 -16.90
CA LEU A 246 -4.32 -14.83 -17.77
C LEU A 246 -4.66 -13.61 -18.60
N ARG A 247 -4.75 -13.81 -19.91
CA ARG A 247 -5.30 -12.82 -20.83
C ARG A 247 -6.82 -12.98 -20.93
N GLY A 248 -7.56 -11.99 -20.45
CA GLY A 248 -9.03 -12.02 -20.46
C GLY A 248 -9.63 -10.79 -19.80
N LYS A 249 -10.97 -10.72 -19.73
CA LYS A 249 -11.70 -9.58 -19.13
C LYS A 249 -11.41 -9.38 -17.64
N TYR A 250 -10.99 -10.43 -16.96
CA TYR A 250 -10.69 -10.47 -15.53
C TYR A 250 -9.17 -10.50 -15.26
N CYS A 251 -8.36 -10.06 -16.23
CA CYS A 251 -6.90 -10.03 -16.09
C CYS A 251 -6.43 -9.15 -14.92
N HIS A 252 -7.14 -8.08 -14.59
CA HIS A 252 -6.78 -7.20 -13.47
C HIS A 252 -6.98 -7.88 -12.10
N GLU A 253 -8.05 -8.67 -11.96
CA GLU A 253 -8.25 -9.49 -10.76
C GLU A 253 -7.19 -10.60 -10.67
N MET A 254 -6.88 -11.24 -11.81
CA MET A 254 -5.82 -12.24 -11.87
C MET A 254 -4.46 -11.63 -11.51
N ALA A 255 -4.16 -10.42 -11.96
CA ALA A 255 -2.95 -9.69 -11.60
C ALA A 255 -2.82 -9.50 -10.07
N LEU A 256 -3.91 -9.13 -9.39
CA LEU A 256 -3.95 -9.05 -7.93
C LEU A 256 -3.67 -10.40 -7.27
N ARG A 257 -4.29 -11.47 -7.76
CA ARG A 257 -4.07 -12.84 -7.23
C ARG A 257 -2.63 -13.31 -7.44
N ILE A 258 -2.03 -12.99 -8.58
CA ILE A 258 -0.62 -13.30 -8.88
C ILE A 258 0.30 -12.56 -7.92
N LEU A 259 0.07 -11.26 -7.69
CA LEU A 259 0.88 -10.50 -6.74
C LEU A 259 0.75 -11.05 -5.31
N LEU A 260 -0.47 -11.35 -4.86
CA LEU A 260 -0.70 -11.97 -3.55
C LEU A 260 -0.02 -13.33 -3.41
N ALA A 261 -0.13 -14.21 -4.42
CA ALA A 261 0.53 -15.50 -4.44
C ALA A 261 2.06 -15.36 -4.42
N CYS A 262 2.60 -14.37 -5.14
CA CYS A 262 4.02 -14.07 -5.13
C CYS A 262 4.48 -13.64 -3.73
N ILE A 263 3.77 -12.72 -3.06
CA ILE A 263 4.09 -12.30 -1.68
C ILE A 263 4.01 -13.50 -0.72
N GLU A 264 2.94 -14.30 -0.78
CA GLU A 264 2.77 -15.48 0.06
C GLU A 264 3.94 -16.47 -0.13
N SER A 265 4.35 -16.72 -1.38
CA SER A 265 5.46 -17.62 -1.70
C SER A 265 6.80 -17.18 -1.11
N HIS A 266 7.00 -15.87 -0.89
CA HIS A 266 8.16 -15.33 -0.19
C HIS A 266 7.98 -15.49 1.32
N ALA A 267 6.80 -15.15 1.86
CA ALA A 267 6.52 -15.24 3.29
C ALA A 267 6.67 -16.66 3.85
N VAL A 268 6.15 -17.68 3.15
CA VAL A 268 6.17 -19.08 3.62
C VAL A 268 7.58 -19.66 3.76
N ARG A 269 8.55 -19.20 2.96
CA ARG A 269 9.97 -19.59 3.08
C ARG A 269 10.55 -19.23 4.44
N HIS A 270 10.00 -18.18 5.06
CA HIS A 270 10.42 -17.64 6.35
C HIS A 270 9.50 -18.08 7.49
N LYS A 271 8.67 -19.12 7.28
CA LYS A 271 7.64 -19.59 8.23
C LYS A 271 6.65 -18.49 8.60
N ARG A 272 6.26 -17.68 7.62
CA ARG A 272 5.27 -16.60 7.76
C ARG A 272 4.13 -16.83 6.77
N TYR A 273 3.00 -16.20 7.03
CA TYR A 273 1.84 -16.21 6.12
C TYR A 273 1.27 -14.80 6.05
N ILE A 274 0.57 -14.51 4.95
CA ILE A 274 -0.09 -13.23 4.75
C ILE A 274 -1.60 -13.33 4.95
N VAL A 275 -2.20 -12.22 5.38
CA VAL A 275 -3.65 -12.04 5.40
C VAL A 275 -3.97 -10.79 4.59
N PRO A 276 -4.56 -10.93 3.39
CA PRO A 276 -4.97 -9.78 2.59
C PRO A 276 -6.02 -8.92 3.30
N ILE A 277 -5.84 -7.60 3.26
CA ILE A 277 -6.76 -6.61 3.81
C ILE A 277 -7.52 -5.93 2.68
N ILE A 278 -6.78 -5.37 1.72
CA ILE A 278 -7.31 -4.64 0.56
C ILE A 278 -6.49 -5.03 -0.67
N SER A 279 -7.14 -5.15 -1.81
CA SER A 279 -6.52 -5.43 -3.11
C SER A 279 -7.28 -4.65 -4.17
N VAL A 280 -6.59 -3.74 -4.85
CA VAL A 280 -7.21 -2.76 -5.76
C VAL A 280 -6.41 -2.61 -7.03
N HIS A 281 -7.14 -2.52 -8.14
CA HIS A 281 -6.61 -2.11 -9.43
C HIS A 281 -7.07 -0.67 -9.70
N MET A 282 -6.12 0.21 -10.05
CA MET A 282 -6.40 1.60 -10.39
C MET A 282 -5.56 2.00 -11.60
N ASP A 283 -6.25 2.26 -12.71
CA ASP A 283 -5.68 2.68 -13.99
C ASP A 283 -4.54 1.77 -14.50
N PHE A 284 -3.29 2.10 -14.17
CA PHE A 284 -2.08 1.44 -14.69
C PHE A 284 -1.31 0.65 -13.62
N TYR A 285 -1.82 0.59 -12.39
CA TYR A 285 -1.18 -0.16 -11.31
C TYR A 285 -2.19 -0.97 -10.49
N ILE A 286 -1.65 -1.98 -9.80
CA ILE A 286 -2.34 -2.67 -8.73
C ILE A 286 -1.66 -2.38 -7.41
N ARG A 287 -2.44 -2.42 -6.33
CA ARG A 287 -1.94 -2.26 -4.96
C ARG A 287 -2.61 -3.25 -4.02
N VAL A 288 -1.81 -3.90 -3.20
CA VAL A 288 -2.26 -4.84 -2.17
C VAL A 288 -1.75 -4.42 -0.81
N PHE A 289 -2.56 -4.67 0.20
CA PHE A 289 -2.27 -4.41 1.60
C PHE A 289 -2.45 -5.71 2.35
N VAL A 290 -1.39 -6.25 2.94
CA VAL A 290 -1.41 -7.56 3.58
C VAL A 290 -0.82 -7.47 4.99
N ARG A 291 -1.45 -8.12 5.96
CA ARG A 291 -0.83 -8.36 7.27
C ARG A 291 0.11 -9.54 7.15
N ILE A 292 1.25 -9.51 7.86
CA ILE A 292 2.19 -10.63 7.88
C ILE A 292 2.35 -11.16 9.31
N PHE A 293 2.16 -12.47 9.47
CA PHE A 293 2.25 -13.15 10.75
C PHE A 293 3.24 -14.31 10.68
N THR A 294 3.91 -14.57 11.80
CA THR A 294 4.76 -15.74 11.98
C THR A 294 3.88 -16.96 12.28
N LEU A 295 4.13 -18.08 11.60
CA LEU A 295 3.47 -19.34 11.91
C LEU A 295 3.88 -19.78 13.32
N SER A 296 2.92 -19.87 14.23
CA SER A 296 3.13 -20.51 15.53
C SER A 296 3.07 -22.03 15.36
N PRO A 297 3.98 -22.80 15.99
CA PRO A 297 3.88 -24.26 16.03
C PRO A 297 2.51 -24.76 16.54
N VAL A 298 1.84 -23.97 17.39
CA VAL A 298 0.52 -24.30 17.97
C VAL A 298 -0.62 -24.18 16.95
N LEU A 299 -0.45 -23.41 15.86
CA LEU A 299 -1.44 -23.37 14.77
C LEU A 299 -1.29 -24.55 13.79
N LEU A 300 -0.17 -25.29 13.85
CA LEU A 300 0.04 -26.51 13.08
C LEU A 300 -0.57 -27.74 13.77
N SER A 301 -0.93 -27.66 15.05
CA SER A 301 -1.83 -28.62 15.68
C SER A 301 -3.26 -28.25 15.34
N PHE A 302 -3.79 -28.80 14.26
CA PHE A 302 -5.22 -28.79 13.97
C PHE A 302 -5.98 -29.35 15.19
N PRO A 303 -6.91 -28.61 15.81
CA PRO A 303 -8.04 -29.25 16.48
C PRO A 303 -9.01 -29.66 15.36
N ASP A 304 -9.30 -30.96 15.25
CA ASP A 304 -10.22 -31.59 14.28
C ASP A 304 -11.69 -31.11 14.36
N THR A 305 -11.98 -29.94 14.92
CA THR A 305 -13.33 -29.57 15.37
C THR A 305 -13.68 -28.10 15.18
N LEU A 306 -13.44 -27.51 14.01
CA LEU A 306 -14.06 -26.21 13.67
C LEU A 306 -14.42 -26.08 12.19
N PHE A 307 -15.38 -26.88 11.73
CA PHE A 307 -16.37 -26.47 10.74
C PHE A 307 -17.71 -27.11 11.13
N PRO A 308 -18.76 -26.33 11.44
CA PRO A 308 -20.14 -26.84 11.40
C PRO A 308 -20.57 -27.14 9.95
#